data_AF-A0A520BU65-F1
#
_entry.id   AF-A0A520BU65-F1
#
_cell.length_a   1.000
_cell.length_b   1.000
_cell.length_c   1.000
_cell.angle_alpha   90.00
_cell.angle_beta   90.00
_cell.angle_gamma   90.00
#
_symmetry.space_group_name_H-M   'P 1'
#
loop_
_entity.id
_entity.type
_entity.pdbx_description
1 polymer ?
#
loop_
_entity_poly.entity_id
_entity_poly.type
_entity_poly.pdbx_seq_one_letter_code
_entity_poly.pdbx_strand_id
1 'polypeptide(L)'
;PYSVGFICFAGEEAGLLGSRYFTENATFSLSKIKFLINLDLVGTGERGMTVVNASIYPKAFSILNQINAEQKLISKINSRGKAANSDHYFFTEKGVPAFFFYTQGGISAYHDVFDKPETLPLTEYKDLFKLIISFNKKMMQ
;
A
#
# COMPACT_ATOMS: atom_id res chain seq x y z
N PRO A 1 12.78 -19.15 4.43
CA PRO A 1 13.03 -18.25 3.27
C PRO A 1 11.72 -17.73 2.67
N TYR A 2 11.67 -16.46 2.29
CA TYR A 2 10.51 -15.80 1.67
C TYR A 2 10.81 -15.42 0.21
N SER A 3 9.77 -15.33 -0.60
CA SER A 3 9.82 -14.81 -1.97
C SER A 3 8.92 -13.57 -2.08
N VAL A 4 9.18 -12.71 -3.06
CA VAL A 4 8.33 -11.55 -3.37
C VAL A 4 7.53 -11.84 -4.63
N GLY A 5 6.22 -11.61 -4.58
CA GLY A 5 5.32 -11.70 -5.73
C GLY A 5 4.74 -10.34 -6.07
N PHE A 6 4.52 -10.09 -7.36
CA PHE A 6 3.86 -8.90 -7.86
C PHE A 6 2.55 -9.31 -8.52
N ILE A 7 1.50 -8.51 -8.30
CA ILE A 7 0.19 -8.71 -8.90
C ILE A 7 -0.38 -7.36 -9.31
N CYS A 8 -0.85 -7.28 -10.55
CA CYS A 8 -1.53 -6.10 -11.08
C CYS A 8 -3.00 -6.48 -11.30
N PHE A 9 -3.91 -5.84 -10.58
CA PHE A 9 -5.33 -6.14 -10.69
C PHE A 9 -5.99 -5.36 -11.83
N ALA A 10 -7.06 -5.94 -12.36
CA ALA A 10 -7.99 -5.27 -13.26
C ALA A 10 -9.32 -5.04 -12.52
N GLY A 11 -10.03 -3.97 -12.88
CA GLY A 11 -11.36 -3.69 -12.34
C GLY A 11 -11.38 -3.24 -10.87
N GLU A 12 -10.31 -2.58 -10.41
CA GLU A 12 -10.26 -1.90 -9.09
C GLU A 12 -11.39 -0.85 -9.02
N GLU A 13 -11.38 0.09 -9.97
CA GLU A 13 -12.40 1.16 -10.10
C GLU A 13 -13.83 0.64 -10.33
N ALA A 14 -13.97 -0.56 -10.89
CA ALA A 14 -15.26 -1.20 -11.13
C ALA A 14 -15.82 -1.90 -9.88
N GLY A 15 -15.19 -1.72 -8.71
CA GLY A 15 -15.59 -2.33 -7.44
C GLY A 15 -14.70 -3.51 -7.03
N LEU A 16 -13.39 -3.38 -7.21
CA LEU A 16 -12.36 -4.32 -6.73
C LEU A 16 -12.52 -5.74 -7.31
N LEU A 17 -12.99 -5.84 -8.57
CA LEU A 17 -13.39 -7.11 -9.18
C LEU A 17 -12.22 -8.10 -9.31
N GLY A 18 -11.04 -7.61 -9.70
CA GLY A 18 -9.85 -8.43 -9.88
C GLY A 18 -9.31 -9.02 -8.58
N SER A 19 -9.16 -8.19 -7.53
CA SER A 19 -8.69 -8.66 -6.22
C SER A 19 -9.70 -9.57 -5.54
N ARG A 20 -10.99 -9.30 -5.69
CA ARG A 20 -12.05 -10.21 -5.27
C ARG A 20 -11.91 -11.57 -5.94
N TYR A 21 -11.88 -11.59 -7.27
CA TYR A 21 -11.79 -12.84 -8.03
C TYR A 21 -10.53 -13.63 -7.65
N PHE A 22 -9.37 -12.97 -7.56
CA PHE A 22 -8.12 -13.61 -7.18
C PHE A 22 -8.20 -14.26 -5.80
N THR A 23 -8.71 -13.55 -4.79
CA THR A 23 -8.77 -14.07 -3.42
C THR A 23 -9.83 -15.18 -3.25
N GLU A 24 -10.84 -15.23 -4.12
CA GLU A 24 -11.81 -16.32 -4.17
C GLU A 24 -11.31 -17.55 -4.95
N ASN A 25 -10.40 -17.36 -5.92
CA ASN A 25 -9.97 -18.41 -6.87
C ASN A 25 -8.45 -18.63 -6.88
N ALA A 26 -7.74 -18.29 -5.80
CA ALA A 26 -6.28 -18.38 -5.75
C ALA A 26 -5.81 -19.82 -5.99
N THR A 27 -4.81 -19.99 -6.87
CA THR A 27 -4.21 -21.29 -7.18
C THR A 27 -3.25 -21.81 -6.09
N PHE A 28 -3.05 -21.02 -5.04
CA PHE A 28 -2.28 -21.38 -3.86
C PHE A 28 -2.93 -20.80 -2.59
N SER A 29 -2.63 -21.41 -1.45
CA SER A 29 -3.17 -20.94 -0.17
C SER A 29 -2.74 -19.51 0.15
N LEU A 30 -3.72 -18.62 0.33
CA LEU A 30 -3.49 -17.22 0.73
C LEU A 30 -2.75 -17.10 2.06
N SER A 31 -2.87 -18.09 2.96
CA SER A 31 -2.12 -18.14 4.22
C SER A 31 -0.60 -18.20 4.04
N LYS A 32 -0.11 -18.49 2.83
CA LYS A 32 1.33 -18.41 2.49
C LYS A 32 1.81 -16.97 2.29
N ILE A 33 0.90 -16.01 2.13
CA ILE A 33 1.23 -14.59 1.99
C ILE A 33 1.50 -14.04 3.40
N LYS A 34 2.78 -13.77 3.71
CA LYS A 34 3.17 -13.20 5.01
C LYS A 34 2.61 -11.79 5.22
N PHE A 35 2.66 -10.97 4.17
CA PHE A 35 2.17 -9.59 4.20
C PHE A 35 1.92 -9.12 2.77
N LEU A 36 0.85 -8.35 2.55
CA LEU A 36 0.55 -7.68 1.29
C LEU A 36 0.71 -6.16 1.44
N ILE A 37 1.39 -5.55 0.48
CA ILE A 37 1.46 -4.10 0.34
C ILE A 37 0.74 -3.73 -0.95
N ASN A 38 -0.36 -3.00 -0.82
CA ASN A 38 -1.12 -2.44 -1.90
C ASN A 38 -0.69 -0.98 -2.11
N LEU A 39 -0.38 -0.61 -3.35
CA LEU A 39 0.06 0.73 -3.70
C LEU A 39 -0.95 1.32 -4.68
N ASP A 40 -1.50 2.49 -4.33
CA ASP A 40 -2.35 3.26 -5.22
C ASP A 40 -2.24 4.75 -4.84
N LEU A 41 -2.30 5.64 -5.82
CA LEU A 41 -2.06 7.08 -5.67
C LEU A 41 -0.71 7.39 -4.97
N VAL A 42 0.39 6.83 -5.48
CA VAL A 42 1.75 6.94 -4.89
C VAL A 42 2.71 7.83 -5.69
N GLY A 43 2.17 8.77 -6.47
CA GLY A 43 2.95 9.65 -7.36
C GLY A 43 3.43 10.96 -6.75
N THR A 44 3.01 11.28 -5.52
CA THR A 44 3.33 12.53 -4.80
C THR A 44 3.74 12.18 -3.37
N GLY A 45 3.70 13.12 -2.41
CA GLY A 45 3.78 12.76 -0.99
C GLY A 45 4.33 13.83 -0.06
N GLU A 46 4.48 15.07 -0.51
CA GLU A 46 5.10 16.13 0.29
C GLU A 46 4.29 16.47 1.55
N ARG A 47 2.99 16.13 1.59
CA ARG A 47 2.14 16.23 2.79
C ARG A 47 2.06 14.92 3.59
N GLY A 48 2.84 13.91 3.20
CA GLY A 48 2.96 12.61 3.83
C GLY A 48 2.20 11.50 3.10
N MET A 49 1.87 10.46 3.84
CA MET A 49 1.11 9.31 3.35
C MET A 49 0.07 8.85 4.36
N THR A 50 -0.85 8.01 3.92
CA THR A 50 -1.75 7.27 4.80
C THR A 50 -1.56 5.78 4.61
N VAL A 51 -1.62 5.05 5.72
CA VAL A 51 -1.60 3.59 5.76
C VAL A 51 -2.96 3.08 6.23
N VAL A 52 -3.73 2.53 5.30
CA VAL A 52 -4.98 1.82 5.60
C VAL A 52 -4.64 0.47 6.22
N ASN A 53 -5.49 0.01 7.13
CA ASN A 53 -5.27 -1.11 8.05
C ASN A 53 -4.15 -0.91 9.09
N ALA A 54 -3.55 0.28 9.20
CA ALA A 54 -2.53 0.57 10.21
C ALA A 54 -3.01 0.26 11.65
N SER A 55 -4.24 0.66 11.99
CA SER A 55 -4.80 0.39 13.32
C SER A 55 -5.20 -1.07 13.52
N ILE A 56 -5.34 -1.85 12.45
CA ILE A 56 -5.62 -3.30 12.49
C ILE A 56 -4.33 -4.09 12.76
N TYR A 57 -3.19 -3.62 12.25
CA TYR A 57 -1.88 -4.26 12.43
C TYR A 57 -0.88 -3.34 13.14
N PRO A 58 -1.10 -3.00 14.43
CA PRO A 58 -0.30 -2.01 15.15
C PRO A 58 1.18 -2.39 15.28
N LYS A 59 1.51 -3.68 15.35
CA LYS A 59 2.91 -4.15 15.37
C LYS A 59 3.63 -3.83 14.05
N ALA A 60 3.00 -4.16 12.91
CA ALA A 60 3.55 -3.84 11.59
C ALA A 60 3.64 -2.33 11.37
N PHE A 61 2.64 -1.58 11.83
CA PHE A 61 2.65 -0.12 11.73
C PHE A 61 3.76 0.51 12.59
N SER A 62 4.02 -0.03 13.78
CA SER A 62 5.13 0.39 14.63
C SER A 62 6.49 0.17 13.96
N ILE A 63 6.70 -0.98 13.31
CA ILE A 63 7.93 -1.25 12.53
C ILE A 63 8.10 -0.21 11.41
N LEU A 64 7.04 0.07 10.65
CA LEU A 64 7.06 1.06 9.58
C LEU A 64 7.44 2.46 10.12
N ASN A 65 6.86 2.88 11.24
CA ASN A 65 7.17 4.17 11.87
C ASN A 65 8.59 4.22 12.44
N GLN A 66 9.10 3.13 13.01
CA GLN A 66 10.49 3.06 13.49
C GLN A 66 11.47 3.28 12.33
N ILE A 67 11.27 2.57 11.22
CA ILE A 67 12.09 2.73 10.01
C ILE A 67 12.05 4.19 9.52
N ASN A 68 10.85 4.79 9.48
CA ASN A 68 10.71 6.17 9.05
C ASN A 68 11.37 7.16 10.01
N ALA A 69 11.33 6.92 11.32
CA ALA A 69 11.99 7.76 12.32
C ALA A 69 13.54 7.69 12.18
N GLU A 70 14.08 6.51 11.88
CA GLU A 70 15.52 6.30 11.67
C GLU A 70 15.99 6.93 10.34
N GLN A 71 15.22 6.76 9.27
CA GLN A 71 15.64 7.14 7.90
C GLN A 71 15.11 8.49 7.43
N LYS A 72 14.13 9.07 8.13
CA LYS A 72 13.46 10.35 7.82
C LYS A 72 12.97 10.43 6.37
N LEU A 73 12.24 9.41 5.93
CA LEU A 73 11.84 9.24 4.53
C LEU A 73 10.56 10.00 4.17
N ILE A 74 9.51 9.86 4.98
CA ILE A 74 8.20 10.45 4.73
C ILE A 74 7.88 11.43 5.86
N SER A 75 7.45 12.64 5.49
CA SER A 75 7.20 13.75 6.44
C SER A 75 6.15 13.40 7.51
N LYS A 76 5.12 12.64 7.12
CA LYS A 76 4.04 12.19 8.02
C LYS A 76 3.44 10.87 7.55
N ILE A 77 3.25 9.92 8.45
CA ILE A 77 2.55 8.66 8.18
C ILE A 77 1.27 8.61 9.02
N ASN A 78 0.12 8.78 8.38
CA ASN A 78 -1.18 8.74 9.05
C ASN A 78 -1.67 7.30 9.19
N SER A 79 -2.27 6.98 10.34
CA SER A 79 -2.94 5.70 10.59
C SER A 79 -4.40 5.76 10.17
N ARG A 80 -4.87 4.74 9.45
CA ARG A 80 -6.28 4.52 9.14
C ARG A 80 -6.67 3.08 9.44
N GLY A 81 -7.93 2.89 9.85
CA GLY A 81 -8.50 1.56 10.09
C GLY A 81 -8.88 0.83 8.81
N LYS A 82 -9.66 -0.23 8.97
CA LYS A 82 -10.19 -1.04 7.88
C LYS A 82 -11.10 -0.21 6.97
N ALA A 83 -10.92 -0.34 5.66
CA ALA A 83 -11.78 0.27 4.65
C ALA A 83 -11.79 -0.57 3.37
N ALA A 84 -12.94 -0.65 2.71
CA ALA A 84 -13.12 -1.34 1.44
C ALA A 84 -12.85 -0.38 0.26
N ASN A 85 -11.66 0.23 0.24
CA ASN A 85 -11.35 1.35 -0.64
C ASN A 85 -10.11 1.16 -1.54
N SER A 86 -9.58 -0.07 -1.62
CA SER A 86 -8.59 -0.51 -2.63
C SER A 86 -8.41 -2.04 -2.54
N ASP A 87 -7.67 -2.63 -3.47
CA ASP A 87 -7.55 -4.08 -3.68
C ASP A 87 -7.06 -4.90 -2.46
N HIS A 88 -6.39 -4.27 -1.49
CA HIS A 88 -6.02 -4.90 -0.22
C HIS A 88 -7.21 -5.47 0.59
N TYR A 89 -8.42 -4.98 0.35
CA TYR A 89 -9.58 -5.25 1.18
C TYR A 89 -9.92 -6.74 1.24
N PHE A 90 -10.08 -7.40 0.08
CA PHE A 90 -10.47 -8.82 0.06
C PHE A 90 -9.38 -9.75 0.60
N PHE A 91 -8.11 -9.37 0.49
CA PHE A 91 -7.01 -10.08 1.15
C PHE A 91 -7.16 -10.04 2.67
N THR A 92 -7.46 -8.85 3.20
CA THR A 92 -7.73 -8.65 4.63
C THR A 92 -8.92 -9.50 5.09
N GLU A 93 -10.01 -9.57 4.30
CA GLU A 93 -11.18 -10.39 4.61
C GLU A 93 -10.87 -11.90 4.63
N LYS A 94 -9.86 -12.33 3.87
CA LYS A 94 -9.36 -13.72 3.87
C LYS A 94 -8.24 -13.97 4.88
N GLY A 95 -7.98 -13.01 5.78
CA GLY A 95 -7.00 -13.15 6.87
C GLY A 95 -5.55 -12.91 6.46
N VAL A 96 -5.29 -12.39 5.25
CA VAL A 96 -3.94 -11.99 4.84
C VAL A 96 -3.63 -10.61 5.44
N PRO A 97 -2.54 -10.46 6.23
CA PRO A 97 -2.12 -9.16 6.71
C PRO A 97 -1.79 -8.23 5.55
N ALA A 98 -2.43 -7.06 5.49
CA ALA A 98 -2.28 -6.15 4.38
C ALA A 98 -2.27 -4.70 4.82
N PHE A 99 -1.42 -3.90 4.17
CA PHE A 99 -1.52 -2.44 4.16
C PHE A 99 -1.85 -1.93 2.78
N PHE A 100 -2.63 -0.86 2.73
CA PHE A 100 -2.77 -0.02 1.54
C PHE A 100 -2.14 1.35 1.82
N PHE A 101 -1.21 1.72 0.94
CA PHE A 101 -0.52 3.01 0.95
C PHE A 101 -1.04 3.92 -0.17
N TYR A 102 -1.40 5.15 0.20
CA TYR A 102 -1.56 6.27 -0.72
C TYR A 102 -0.84 7.50 -0.18
N THR A 103 -0.28 8.31 -1.06
CA THR A 103 0.44 9.52 -0.69
C THR A 103 -0.45 10.76 -0.74
N GLN A 104 -0.03 11.82 -0.06
CA GLN A 104 -0.78 13.06 0.08
C GLN A 104 0.04 14.23 -0.44
N GLY A 105 -0.57 15.02 -1.32
CA GLY A 105 0.15 16.10 -2.00
C GLY A 105 -0.07 16.08 -3.51
N GLY A 106 0.56 17.03 -4.19
CA GLY A 106 0.54 17.27 -5.60
C GLY A 106 -0.77 17.83 -6.10
N ILE A 107 -1.04 17.55 -7.37
CA ILE A 107 -2.22 18.01 -8.09
C ILE A 107 -3.49 17.34 -7.55
N SER A 108 -4.63 18.02 -7.71
CA SER A 108 -5.94 17.55 -7.23
C SER A 108 -6.75 16.80 -8.30
N ALA A 109 -6.09 16.06 -9.20
CA ALA A 109 -6.71 15.46 -10.39
C ALA A 109 -7.25 14.02 -10.19
N TYR A 110 -7.54 13.61 -8.96
CA TYR A 110 -8.09 12.27 -8.69
C TYR A 110 -9.50 12.13 -9.29
N HIS A 111 -9.73 11.07 -10.08
CA HIS A 111 -10.94 10.85 -10.90
C HIS A 111 -11.24 12.00 -11.87
N ASP A 112 -10.20 12.66 -12.37
CA ASP A 112 -10.33 13.79 -13.28
C ASP A 112 -9.53 13.54 -14.57
N VAL A 113 -10.00 14.12 -15.69
CA VAL A 113 -9.35 14.05 -17.01
C VAL A 113 -7.97 14.73 -17.04
N PHE A 114 -7.62 15.50 -16.01
CA PHE A 114 -6.32 16.11 -15.80
C PHE A 114 -5.32 15.20 -15.07
N ASP A 115 -5.69 13.96 -14.70
CA ASP A 115 -4.71 12.96 -14.24
C ASP A 115 -3.86 12.48 -15.42
N LYS A 116 -2.77 13.21 -15.66
CA LYS A 116 -1.93 13.05 -16.85
C LYS A 116 -0.45 12.91 -16.48
N PRO A 117 0.32 12.13 -17.26
CA PRO A 117 1.75 11.94 -17.02
C PRO A 117 2.54 13.25 -16.94
N GLU A 118 2.17 14.26 -17.72
CA GLU A 118 2.87 15.55 -17.77
C GLU A 118 2.78 16.33 -16.45
N THR A 119 1.79 16.00 -15.62
CA THR A 119 1.52 16.66 -14.34
C THR A 119 1.94 15.85 -13.12
N LEU A 120 2.61 14.71 -13.32
CA LEU A 120 3.02 13.78 -12.26
C LEU A 120 4.44 14.08 -11.74
N PRO A 121 4.62 14.66 -10.54
CA PRO A 121 5.93 15.17 -10.13
C PRO A 121 6.85 14.15 -9.47
N LEU A 122 6.33 12.99 -9.04
CA LEU A 122 7.10 11.92 -8.38
C LEU A 122 7.90 12.38 -7.14
N THR A 123 7.38 13.36 -6.40
CA THR A 123 8.11 14.06 -5.32
C THR A 123 8.69 13.14 -4.25
N GLU A 124 7.93 12.15 -3.79
CA GLU A 124 8.33 11.23 -2.70
C GLU A 124 8.52 9.78 -3.15
N TYR A 125 8.51 9.51 -4.47
CA TYR A 125 8.57 8.14 -4.99
C TYR A 125 9.79 7.37 -4.45
N LYS A 126 10.97 8.00 -4.47
CA LYS A 126 12.22 7.36 -4.03
C LYS A 126 12.20 7.04 -2.54
N ASP A 127 11.59 7.88 -1.73
CA ASP A 127 11.59 7.74 -0.28
C ASP A 127 10.53 6.74 0.18
N LEU A 128 9.35 6.73 -0.44
CA LEU A 128 8.38 5.64 -0.28
C LEU A 128 8.98 4.28 -0.71
N PHE A 129 9.69 4.24 -1.84
CA PHE A 129 10.36 3.02 -2.31
C PHE A 129 11.39 2.49 -1.29
N LYS A 130 12.24 3.37 -0.73
CA LYS A 130 13.18 2.99 0.33
C LYS A 130 12.45 2.49 1.58
N LEU A 131 11.36 3.14 1.98
CA LEU A 131 10.56 2.76 3.14
C LEU A 131 10.00 1.34 2.98
N ILE A 132 9.44 1.03 1.82
CA ILE A 132 8.91 -0.30 1.47
C ILE A 132 10.02 -1.36 1.51
N ILE A 133 11.21 -1.07 0.93
CA ILE A 133 12.34 -2.01 0.96
C ILE A 133 12.78 -2.29 2.40
N SER A 134 12.96 -1.24 3.20
CA SER A 134 13.37 -1.36 4.61
C SER A 134 12.33 -2.14 5.42
N PHE A 135 11.04 -1.87 5.20
CA PHE A 135 9.94 -2.58 5.84
C PHE A 135 9.93 -4.05 5.47
N ASN A 136 10.02 -4.38 4.17
CA ASN A 136 10.08 -5.78 3.71
C ASN A 136 11.29 -6.52 4.28
N LYS A 137 12.47 -5.88 4.35
CA LYS A 137 13.66 -6.47 5.00
C LYS A 137 13.41 -6.82 6.47
N LYS A 138 12.77 -5.92 7.23
CA LYS A 138 12.39 -6.19 8.63
C LYS A 138 11.33 -7.27 8.75
N MET A 139 10.35 -7.30 7.85
CA MET A 139 9.32 -8.32 7.83
C MET A 139 9.84 -9.71 7.42
N MET A 140 10.96 -9.81 6.72
CA MET A 140 11.54 -11.10 6.31
C MET A 140 12.57 -11.67 7.29
N GLN A 141 13.01 -10.89 8.27
CA GLN A 141 13.75 -11.37 9.44
C GLN A 141 12.84 -12.24 10.33
#